data_AF-A0A937KF62-F1
#
_entry.id   AF-A0A937KF62-F1
#
_cell.length_a   1.000
_cell.length_b   1.000
_cell.length_c   1.000
_cell.angle_alpha   90.00
_cell.angle_beta   90.00
_cell.angle_gamma   90.00
#
_symmetry.space_group_name_H-M   'P 1'
#
loop_
_entity.id
_entity.type
_entity.pdbx_description
1 polymer ?
#
loop_
_entity_poly.entity_id
_entity_poly.type
_entity_poly.pdbx_seq_one_letter_code
_entity_poly.pdbx_strand_id
1 'polypeptide(L)'
;MRNSNGPKAFIKSNYAEPIDGSEILNTLIPAEQEFISCIKLLGVDELIFSLKMIHNLALYHTELVIDQEEKNALFNLKILWEELQKL
;
A
#
# COMPACT_ATOMS: atom_id res chain seq x y z
N MET A 1 37.07 -2.99 -25.15
CA MET A 1 36.73 -3.07 -23.70
C MET A 1 36.20 -1.68 -23.31
N ARG A 2 34.97 -1.44 -22.85
CA ARG A 2 33.96 -2.21 -22.10
C ARG A 2 32.58 -2.08 -22.77
N ASN A 3 31.82 -3.15 -22.73
CA ASN A 3 30.39 -3.22 -23.02
C ASN A 3 29.61 -3.01 -21.70
N SER A 4 28.63 -2.11 -21.69
CA SER A 4 27.70 -1.96 -20.57
C SER A 4 26.29 -2.24 -21.09
N ASN A 5 25.98 -3.54 -21.17
CA ASN A 5 24.62 -4.06 -21.28
C ASN A 5 23.97 -3.96 -19.89
N GLY A 6 23.19 -2.90 -19.64
CA GLY A 6 22.22 -2.91 -18.55
C GLY A 6 20.99 -3.72 -18.96
N PRO A 7 20.43 -4.60 -18.10
CA PRO A 7 19.20 -5.29 -18.43
C PRO A 7 18.03 -4.29 -18.44
N LYS A 8 17.47 -4.07 -19.63
CA LYS A 8 16.25 -3.29 -19.85
C LYS A 8 15.08 -4.18 -19.43
N ALA A 9 14.52 -3.94 -18.24
CA ALA A 9 13.32 -4.65 -17.79
C ALA A 9 12.14 -4.21 -18.67
N PHE A 10 11.70 -5.10 -19.55
CA PHE A 10 10.44 -4.94 -20.28
C PHE A 10 9.31 -5.38 -19.36
N ILE A 11 8.46 -4.45 -18.93
CA ILE A 11 7.17 -4.82 -18.33
C ILE A 11 6.29 -5.32 -19.47
N LYS A 12 6.29 -6.63 -19.67
CA LYS A 12 5.35 -7.31 -20.56
C LYS A 12 4.01 -7.34 -19.84
N SER A 13 3.14 -6.38 -20.16
CA SER A 13 1.72 -6.45 -19.76
C SER A 13 1.10 -7.63 -20.52
N ASN A 14 0.94 -8.74 -19.80
CA ASN A 14 0.02 -9.78 -20.21
C ASN A 14 -1.29 -9.52 -19.46
N TYR A 15 -2.38 -9.37 -20.20
CA TYR A 15 -3.74 -9.41 -19.68
C TYR A 15 -3.88 -10.67 -18.81
N ALA A 16 -3.98 -10.49 -17.50
CA ALA A 16 -4.18 -11.58 -16.55
C ALA A 16 -5.66 -11.60 -16.18
N GLU A 17 -6.26 -12.78 -16.34
CA GLU A 17 -7.58 -13.15 -15.83
C GLU A 17 -7.72 -12.83 -14.32
N PRO A 18 -8.95 -12.74 -13.78
CA PRO A 18 -9.14 -12.47 -12.36
C PRO A 18 -8.55 -13.63 -11.55
N ILE A 19 -7.35 -13.43 -11.01
CA ILE A 19 -6.70 -14.37 -10.11
C ILE A 19 -7.50 -14.38 -8.82
N ASP A 20 -7.98 -15.57 -8.44
CA ASP A 20 -8.68 -15.81 -7.19
C ASP A 20 -7.78 -15.38 -6.02
N GLY A 21 -8.29 -14.60 -5.07
CA GLY A 21 -7.48 -13.97 -4.00
C GLY A 21 -6.72 -14.99 -3.13
N SER A 22 -7.14 -16.26 -3.17
CA SER A 22 -6.48 -17.42 -2.57
C SER A 22 -5.13 -17.75 -3.22
N GLU A 23 -4.98 -17.60 -4.54
CA GLU A 23 -3.73 -17.91 -5.25
C GLU A 23 -2.64 -16.85 -5.02
N ILE A 24 -3.04 -15.59 -4.82
CA ILE A 24 -2.11 -14.48 -4.50
C ILE A 24 -1.50 -14.67 -3.10
N LEU A 25 -2.30 -15.14 -2.14
CA LEU A 25 -1.81 -15.41 -0.79
C LEU A 25 -0.71 -16.47 -0.77
N ASN A 26 -0.75 -17.47 -1.66
CA ASN A 26 0.29 -18.50 -1.77
C ASN A 26 1.60 -17.98 -2.40
N THR A 27 1.59 -16.79 -3.02
CA THR A 27 2.78 -16.15 -3.59
C THR A 27 3.44 -15.15 -2.62
N LEU A 28 2.77 -14.79 -1.53
CA LEU A 28 3.30 -13.90 -0.50
C LEU A 28 4.32 -14.61 0.38
N ILE A 29 5.34 -13.88 0.82
CA ILE A 29 6.26 -14.40 1.85
C ILE A 29 5.51 -14.52 3.19
N PRO A 30 5.92 -15.41 4.10
CA PRO A 30 5.20 -15.65 5.36
C PRO A 30 4.91 -14.39 6.18
N ALA A 31 5.83 -13.42 6.18
CA ALA A 31 5.66 -12.14 6.89
C ALA A 31 4.51 -11.29 6.32
N GLU A 32 4.30 -11.31 5.00
CA GLU A 32 3.20 -10.58 4.36
C GLU A 32 1.86 -11.27 4.68
N GLN A 33 1.82 -12.59 4.70
CA GLN A 33 0.62 -13.35 5.10
C GLN A 33 0.22 -13.07 6.56
N GLU A 34 1.21 -13.04 7.46
CA GLU A 34 1.01 -12.69 8.87
C GLU A 34 0.46 -11.27 9.00
N PHE A 35 1.03 -10.31 8.28
CA PHE A 35 0.56 -8.93 8.28
C PHE A 35 -0.90 -8.79 7.82
N ILE A 36 -1.28 -9.44 6.72
CA ILE A 36 -2.67 -9.45 6.24
C ILE A 36 -3.60 -10.12 7.27
N SER A 37 -3.13 -11.18 7.93
CA SER A 37 -3.90 -11.84 9.00
C SER A 37 -4.13 -10.92 10.20
N CYS A 38 -3.12 -10.14 10.60
CA CYS A 38 -3.26 -9.12 11.64
C CYS A 38 -4.26 -8.03 11.25
N ILE A 39 -4.23 -7.54 10.00
CA ILE A 39 -5.19 -6.54 9.51
C ILE A 39 -6.62 -7.10 9.56
N LYS A 40 -6.83 -8.33 9.08
CA LYS A 40 -8.14 -8.97 9.13
C LYS A 40 -8.65 -9.18 10.55
N LEU A 41 -7.76 -9.49 11.49
CA LEU A 41 -8.09 -9.64 12.91
C LEU A 41 -8.46 -8.31 13.57
N LEU A 42 -7.79 -7.22 13.20
CA LEU A 42 -8.10 -5.87 13.67
C LEU A 42 -9.44 -5.35 13.13
N GLY A 43 -9.81 -5.77 11.91
CA GLY A 43 -10.94 -5.24 11.16
C GLY A 43 -10.46 -4.23 10.12
N VAL A 44 -10.67 -4.56 8.85
CA VAL A 44 -10.20 -3.75 7.71
C VAL A 44 -10.86 -2.37 7.73
N ASP A 45 -12.17 -2.32 8.03
CA ASP A 45 -12.95 -1.08 8.10
C ASP A 45 -12.49 -0.19 9.26
N GLU A 46 -12.24 -0.79 10.43
CA GLU A 46 -11.73 -0.09 11.62
C GLU A 46 -10.35 0.51 11.36
N LEU A 47 -9.47 -0.23 10.68
CA LEU A 47 -8.15 0.27 10.29
C LEU A 47 -8.28 1.42 9.29
N ILE A 48 -9.09 1.27 8.24
CA ILE A 48 -9.34 2.34 7.26
C ILE A 48 -9.88 3.60 7.94
N PHE A 49 -10.85 3.45 8.85
CA PHE A 49 -11.41 4.55 9.61
C PHE A 49 -10.32 5.26 10.43
N SER A 50 -9.48 4.48 11.13
CA SER A 50 -8.38 5.02 11.93
C SER A 50 -7.37 5.80 11.09
N LEU A 51 -6.99 5.28 9.91
CA LEU A 51 -6.07 5.94 8.99
C LEU A 51 -6.64 7.26 8.46
N LYS A 52 -7.92 7.27 8.05
CA LYS A 52 -8.62 8.49 7.61
C LYS A 52 -8.70 9.54 8.72
N MET A 53 -8.94 9.11 9.96
CA MET A 53 -8.99 10.01 11.11
C MET A 53 -7.63 10.67 11.38
N ILE A 54 -6.54 9.90 11.37
CA ILE A 54 -5.17 10.42 11.54
C ILE A 54 -4.81 11.39 10.42
N HIS A 55 -5.14 11.04 9.17
CA HIS A 55 -4.91 11.91 8.04
C HIS A 55 -5.63 13.26 8.18
N ASN A 56 -6.90 13.24 8.54
CA ASN A 56 -7.70 14.45 8.71
C ASN A 56 -7.23 15.27 9.91
N LEU A 57 -6.80 14.61 10.99
CA LEU A 57 -6.17 15.26 12.14
C LEU A 57 -4.94 16.06 11.69
N ALA A 58 -4.05 15.41 10.93
CA ALA A 58 -2.85 16.05 10.42
C ALA A 58 -3.14 17.18 9.42
N LEU A 59 -4.18 17.07 8.58
CA LEU A 59 -4.48 18.13 7.59
C LEU A 59 -5.23 19.33 8.16
N TYR A 60 -6.19 19.10 9.06
CA TYR A 60 -7.16 20.12 9.44
C TYR A 60 -7.02 20.61 10.88
N HIS A 61 -6.34 19.84 11.72
CA HIS A 61 -6.25 20.13 13.16
C HIS A 61 -4.82 20.39 13.62
N THR A 62 -3.81 20.25 12.75
CA THR A 62 -2.46 20.72 13.06
C THR A 62 -2.33 22.21 12.75
N GLU A 63 -1.69 22.94 13.64
CA GLU A 63 -1.24 24.33 13.38
C GLU A 63 0.17 24.37 12.77
N LEU A 64 0.80 23.20 12.60
CA LEU A 64 2.14 23.08 12.05
C LEU A 64 2.13 23.19 10.52
N VAL A 65 3.18 23.81 9.97
CA VAL A 65 3.38 23.86 8.53
C VAL A 65 3.80 22.48 8.05
N ILE A 66 2.97 21.88 7.19
CA ILE A 66 3.25 20.58 6.60
C ILE A 66 4.30 20.71 5.50
N ASP A 67 5.46 20.10 5.71
CA ASP A 67 6.55 20.07 4.75
C ASP A 67 6.32 19.04 3.62
N GLN A 68 7.30 18.87 2.74
CA GLN A 68 7.15 17.95 1.61
C GLN A 68 7.20 16.47 2.02
N GLU A 69 7.98 16.12 3.04
CA GLU A 69 8.07 14.75 3.52
C GLU A 69 6.78 14.34 4.21
N GLU A 70 6.21 15.22 5.01
CA GLU A 70 4.93 15.03 5.68
C GLU A 70 3.78 14.92 4.66
N LYS A 71 3.79 15.74 3.58
CA LYS A 71 2.84 15.59 2.47
C LYS A 71 2.94 14.23 1.81
N ASN A 72 4.16 13.76 1.55
CA ASN A 72 4.37 12.44 0.96
C ASN A 72 3.87 11.33 1.89
N ALA A 73 4.09 11.46 3.20
CA ALA A 73 3.60 10.52 4.20
C ALA A 73 2.06 10.46 4.22
N LEU A 74 1.39 11.61 4.21
CA LEU A 74 -0.09 11.69 4.16
C LEU A 74 -0.64 11.12 2.85
N PHE A 75 0.04 11.35 1.73
CA PHE A 75 -0.32 10.77 0.45
C PHE A 75 -0.16 9.24 0.42
N ASN A 76 0.92 8.71 0.98
CA ASN A 76 1.13 7.26 1.12
C ASN A 76 0.08 6.63 2.03
N LEU A 77 -0.29 7.31 3.13
CA LEU A 77 -1.37 6.88 4.02
C LEU A 77 -2.68 6.76 3.23
N LYS A 78 -2.95 7.75 2.35
CA LYS A 78 -4.12 7.75 1.48
C LYS A 78 -4.18 6.57 0.54
N ILE A 79 -3.09 6.31 -0.18
CA ILE A 79 -3.00 5.13 -1.05
C ILE A 79 -3.25 3.86 -0.23
N LEU A 80 -2.64 3.74 0.95
CA LEU A 80 -2.79 2.55 1.78
C LEU A 80 -4.25 2.25 2.10
N TRP A 81 -5.04 3.20 2.62
CA TRP A 81 -6.44 2.89 2.93
C TRP A 81 -7.29 2.67 1.68
N GLU A 82 -6.97 3.31 0.55
CA GLU A 82 -7.68 3.09 -0.73
C GLU A 82 -7.44 1.68 -1.26
N GLU A 83 -6.22 1.14 -1.10
CA GLU A 83 -5.92 -0.26 -1.44
C GLU A 83 -6.54 -1.23 -0.41
N LEU A 84 -6.54 -0.88 0.89
CA LEU A 84 -7.22 -1.69 1.90
C LEU A 84 -8.73 -1.79 1.65
N GLN A 85 -9.37 -0.76 1.08
CA GLN A 85 -10.78 -0.79 0.71
C GLN A 85 -11.10 -1.77 -0.43
N LYS A 86 -10.08 -2.26 -1.15
CA LYS A 86 -10.23 -3.22 -2.26
C LYS A 86 -9.97 -4.67 -1.83
N LEU A 87 -9.45 -4.89 -0.62
CA LEU A 87 -9.27 -6.22 -0.01
C LEU A 87 -10.63 -6.82 0.39
#